data_AF-A0A836TSR5-F1
#
_entry.id   AF-A0A836TSR5-F1
#
_cell.length_a   1.000
_cell.length_b   1.000
_cell.length_c   1.000
_cell.angle_alpha   90.00
_cell.angle_beta   90.00
_cell.angle_gamma   90.00
#
_symmetry.space_group_name_H-M   'P 1'
#
loop_
_entity.id
_entity.type
_entity.pdbx_description
1 polymer ?
#
loop_
_entity_poly.entity_id
_entity_poly.type
_entity_poly.pdbx_seq_one_letter_code
_entity_poly.pdbx_strand_id
1 'polypeptide(L)'
;MEALYSIAVLFALIIFLSLFTYFVPVGLWITAYFAGVKVAIFRDLVGMRLRKVPPGAIVRPKISADKAGIDVPLERMEAHYLAGGHVEAVILALISADKANIDLTFERAAAIDLAGRDVLEAVNMSVNPKVIDTPLIAAVAKDGIQVKATARVTVRA
;
A
#
# COMPACT_ATOMS: atom_id res chain seq x y z
N MET A 1 -18.76 -52.39 -4.75
CA MET A 1 -17.43 -51.95 -4.25
C MET A 1 -16.80 -50.94 -5.20
N GLU A 2 -16.80 -51.19 -6.51
CA GLU A 2 -16.35 -50.24 -7.55
C GLU A 2 -16.92 -48.82 -7.43
N ALA A 3 -18.24 -48.68 -7.24
CA ALA A 3 -18.90 -47.37 -7.11
C ALA A 3 -18.50 -46.61 -5.83
N LEU A 4 -18.20 -47.33 -4.75
CA LEU A 4 -17.76 -46.72 -3.48
C LEU A 4 -16.31 -46.22 -3.59
N TYR A 5 -15.48 -46.97 -4.32
CA TYR A 5 -14.09 -46.59 -4.61
C TYR A 5 -14.01 -45.35 -5.51
N SER A 6 -14.80 -45.29 -6.59
CA SER A 6 -14.84 -44.12 -7.47
C SER A 6 -15.37 -42.86 -6.76
N ILE A 7 -16.37 -42.98 -5.88
CA ILE A 7 -16.85 -41.88 -5.03
C ILE A 7 -15.76 -41.41 -4.06
N ALA A 8 -15.03 -42.34 -3.43
CA ALA A 8 -13.94 -41.99 -2.49
C ALA A 8 -12.77 -41.27 -3.20
N VAL A 9 -12.39 -41.73 -4.40
CA VAL A 9 -11.36 -41.07 -5.22
C VAL A 9 -11.79 -39.68 -5.66
N LEU A 10 -13.04 -39.51 -6.09
CA LEU A 10 -13.58 -38.21 -6.47
C LEU A 10 -13.59 -37.25 -5.27
N PHE A 11 -13.99 -37.72 -4.09
CA PHE A 11 -14.01 -36.92 -2.87
C PHE A 11 -12.61 -36.50 -2.43
N ALA A 12 -11.64 -37.42 -2.49
CA ALA A 12 -10.23 -37.13 -2.23
C ALA A 12 -9.66 -36.11 -3.25
N LEU A 13 -10.03 -36.22 -4.53
CA LEU A 13 -9.63 -35.27 -5.56
C LEU A 13 -10.19 -33.87 -5.30
N ILE A 14 -11.47 -33.76 -4.91
CA ILE A 14 -12.11 -32.48 -4.58
C ILE A 14 -11.44 -31.82 -3.37
N ILE A 15 -11.17 -32.59 -2.32
CA ILE A 15 -10.45 -32.10 -1.13
C ILE A 15 -9.04 -31.63 -1.52
N PHE A 16 -8.33 -32.42 -2.32
CA PHE A 16 -7.00 -32.08 -2.79
C PHE A 16 -7.00 -30.79 -3.63
N LEU A 17 -7.95 -30.65 -4.57
CA LEU A 17 -8.10 -29.44 -5.39
C LEU A 17 -8.44 -28.22 -4.53
N SER A 18 -9.32 -28.37 -3.53
CA SER A 18 -9.71 -27.31 -2.61
C SER A 18 -8.52 -26.83 -1.77
N LEU A 19 -7.73 -27.75 -1.21
CA LEU A 19 -6.50 -27.43 -0.48
C LEU A 19 -5.45 -26.77 -1.40
N PHE A 20 -5.29 -27.27 -2.62
CA PHE A 20 -4.34 -26.73 -3.59
C PHE A 20 -4.68 -25.30 -4.01
N THR A 21 -5.96 -25.04 -4.34
CA THR A 21 -6.46 -23.71 -4.72
C THR A 21 -6.48 -22.72 -3.57
N TYR A 22 -6.62 -23.18 -2.32
CA TYR A 22 -6.46 -22.34 -1.13
C TYR A 22 -5.00 -21.90 -0.93
N PHE A 23 -4.06 -22.82 -1.14
CA PHE A 23 -2.65 -22.58 -0.84
C PHE A 23 -1.95 -21.76 -1.95
N VAL A 24 -2.28 -22.03 -3.22
CA VAL A 24 -1.68 -21.33 -4.37
C VAL A 24 -2.68 -20.30 -4.90
N PRO A 25 -2.43 -18.98 -4.73
CA PRO A 25 -3.30 -17.95 -5.29
C PRO A 25 -3.05 -17.80 -6.80
N VAL A 26 -3.52 -18.77 -7.59
CA VAL A 26 -3.31 -18.81 -9.05
C VAL A 26 -3.84 -17.55 -9.73
N GLY A 27 -4.99 -17.03 -9.30
CA GLY A 27 -5.56 -15.79 -9.86
C GLY A 27 -4.68 -14.55 -9.62
N LEU A 28 -4.01 -14.47 -8.47
CA LEU A 28 -3.09 -13.37 -8.16
C LEU A 28 -1.83 -13.46 -9.02
N TRP A 29 -1.31 -14.68 -9.23
CA TRP A 29 -0.17 -14.92 -10.10
C TRP A 29 -0.46 -14.53 -11.55
N ILE A 30 -1.62 -14.95 -12.08
CA ILE A 30 -2.06 -14.58 -13.43
C ILE A 30 -2.13 -13.05 -13.56
N THR A 31 -2.71 -12.38 -12.58
CA THR A 31 -2.81 -10.90 -12.57
C THR A 31 -1.43 -10.24 -12.58
N ALA A 32 -0.49 -10.74 -11.77
CA ALA A 32 0.88 -10.22 -11.73
C ALA A 32 1.61 -10.44 -13.06
N TYR A 33 1.45 -11.61 -13.68
CA TYR A 33 2.05 -11.94 -14.97
C TYR A 33 1.54 -11.01 -16.08
N PHE A 34 0.22 -10.80 -16.18
CA PHE A 34 -0.35 -9.86 -17.14
C PHE A 34 0.02 -8.40 -16.86
N ALA A 35 0.30 -8.07 -15.60
CA ALA A 35 0.81 -6.75 -15.23
C ALA A 35 2.30 -6.56 -15.54
N GLY A 36 3.01 -7.59 -16.04
CA GLY A 36 4.46 -7.53 -16.31
C GLY A 36 5.34 -7.78 -15.10
N VAL A 37 4.76 -8.03 -13.92
CA VAL A 37 5.50 -8.22 -12.68
C VAL A 37 5.96 -9.68 -12.57
N LYS A 38 7.27 -9.90 -12.55
CA LYS A 38 7.87 -11.23 -12.41
C LYS A 38 7.77 -11.71 -10.97
N VAL A 39 6.74 -12.51 -10.68
CA VAL A 39 6.56 -13.18 -9.38
C VAL A 39 6.63 -14.70 -9.58
N ALA A 40 7.55 -15.37 -8.87
CA ALA A 40 7.69 -16.82 -8.92
C ALA A 40 6.65 -17.50 -8.00
N ILE A 41 5.90 -18.46 -8.54
CA ILE A 41 4.83 -19.16 -7.80
C ILE A 41 5.37 -19.83 -6.53
N PHE A 42 6.45 -20.61 -6.66
CA PHE A 42 6.98 -21.42 -5.56
C PHE A 42 7.85 -20.65 -4.58
N ARG A 43 8.69 -19.73 -5.06
CA ARG A 43 9.59 -18.98 -4.17
C ARG A 43 8.87 -17.83 -3.46
N ASP A 44 8.05 -17.08 -4.20
CA ASP A 44 7.53 -15.81 -3.72
C ASP A 44 6.11 -16.03 -3.14
N LEU A 45 5.15 -16.55 -3.91
CA LEU A 45 3.77 -16.70 -3.42
C LEU A 45 3.62 -17.76 -2.31
N VAL A 46 4.20 -18.94 -2.52
CA VAL A 46 4.22 -20.00 -1.50
C VAL A 46 5.12 -19.60 -0.34
N GLY A 47 6.28 -18.98 -0.61
CA GLY A 47 7.19 -18.47 0.42
C GLY A 47 6.53 -17.43 1.34
N MET A 48 5.74 -16.50 0.79
CA MET A 48 4.96 -15.54 1.55
C MET A 48 4.00 -16.24 2.52
N ARG A 49 3.25 -17.25 2.05
CA ARG A 49 2.34 -18.02 2.90
C ARG A 49 3.06 -18.74 4.06
N LEU A 50 4.23 -19.34 3.78
CA LEU A 50 5.06 -19.98 4.83
C LEU A 50 5.54 -18.97 5.87
N ARG A 51 5.90 -17.76 5.42
CA ARG A 51 6.32 -16.64 6.28
C ARG A 51 5.14 -15.90 6.92
N LYS A 52 3.90 -16.41 6.79
CA LYS A 52 2.65 -15.82 7.28
C LYS A 52 2.34 -14.42 6.71
N VAL A 53 2.87 -14.10 5.54
CA VAL A 53 2.55 -12.88 4.80
C VAL A 53 1.45 -13.19 3.78
N PRO A 54 0.32 -12.47 3.76
CA PRO A 54 -0.73 -12.67 2.76
C PRO A 54 -0.23 -12.14 1.39
N PRO A 55 -0.13 -12.99 0.35
CA PRO A 55 0.45 -12.57 -0.94
C PRO A 55 -0.27 -11.39 -1.59
N GLY A 56 -1.59 -11.27 -1.38
CA GLY A 56 -2.39 -10.17 -1.92
C GLY A 56 -1.98 -8.79 -1.40
N ALA A 57 -1.49 -8.70 -0.17
CA ALA A 57 -1.06 -7.43 0.44
C ALA A 57 0.29 -6.93 -0.12
N ILE A 58 1.07 -7.80 -0.77
CA ILE A 58 2.38 -7.46 -1.33
C ILE A 58 2.31 -7.31 -2.84
N VAL A 59 1.69 -8.28 -3.52
CA VAL A 59 1.67 -8.32 -5.00
C VAL A 59 0.84 -7.18 -5.57
N ARG A 60 -0.30 -6.81 -4.95
CA ARG A 60 -1.11 -5.70 -5.44
C ARG A 60 -0.36 -4.36 -5.38
N PRO A 61 0.24 -3.97 -4.23
CA PRO A 61 1.10 -2.78 -4.22
C PRO A 61 2.31 -2.91 -5.16
N LYS A 62 2.92 -4.10 -5.31
CA LYS A 62 4.04 -4.27 -6.25
C LYS A 62 3.63 -4.00 -7.70
N ILE A 63 2.44 -4.46 -8.12
CA ILE A 63 1.88 -4.13 -9.43
C ILE A 63 1.70 -2.62 -9.60
N SER A 64 1.19 -1.93 -8.59
CA SER A 64 1.03 -0.46 -8.63
C SER A 64 2.37 0.27 -8.73
N ALA A 65 3.38 -0.19 -7.98
CA ALA A 65 4.73 0.38 -8.00
C ALA A 65 5.40 0.20 -9.36
N ASP A 66 5.36 -1.02 -9.91
CA ASP A 66 5.98 -1.35 -11.20
C ASP A 66 5.34 -0.58 -12.35
N LYS A 67 4.00 -0.44 -12.35
CA LYS A 67 3.27 0.39 -13.32
C LYS A 67 3.57 1.88 -13.19
N ALA A 68 3.99 2.34 -12.02
CA ALA A 68 4.44 3.71 -11.80
C ALA A 68 5.95 3.90 -12.10
N GLY A 69 6.67 2.85 -12.51
CA GLY A 69 8.11 2.91 -12.75
C GLY A 69 8.96 2.88 -11.48
N ILE A 70 8.36 2.57 -10.33
CA ILE A 70 9.05 2.53 -9.03
C ILE A 70 9.47 1.10 -8.75
N ASP A 71 10.77 0.82 -8.82
CA ASP A 71 11.29 -0.50 -8.50
C ASP A 71 11.58 -0.67 -7.00
N VAL A 72 10.65 -1.32 -6.31
CA VAL A 72 10.84 -1.77 -4.92
C VAL A 72 10.98 -3.29 -4.89
N PRO A 73 12.07 -3.85 -4.32
CA PRO A 73 12.23 -5.30 -4.15
C PRO A 73 11.11 -5.90 -3.29
N LEU A 74 10.63 -7.09 -3.68
CA LEU A 74 9.59 -7.82 -2.94
C LEU A 74 10.01 -8.09 -1.49
N GLU A 75 11.28 -8.42 -1.27
CA GLU A 75 11.84 -8.73 0.04
C GLU A 75 11.73 -7.55 1.01
N ARG A 76 11.88 -6.30 0.52
CA ARG A 76 11.73 -5.09 1.35
C ARG A 76 10.27 -4.85 1.73
N MET A 77 9.35 -5.07 0.79
CA MET A 77 7.91 -4.96 1.04
C MET A 77 7.43 -5.99 2.06
N GLU A 78 7.90 -7.24 1.93
CA GLU A 78 7.62 -8.31 2.88
C GLU A 78 8.22 -8.03 4.27
N ALA A 79 9.45 -7.54 4.33
CA ALA A 79 10.09 -7.15 5.60
C ALA A 79 9.31 -6.03 6.31
N HIS A 80 8.86 -5.01 5.56
CA HIS A 80 8.03 -3.94 6.10
C HIS A 80 6.69 -4.45 6.64
N TYR A 81 6.04 -5.36 5.91
CA TYR A 81 4.80 -6.00 6.38
C TYR A 81 5.02 -6.80 7.67
N LEU A 82 6.11 -7.57 7.74
CA LEU A 82 6.47 -8.36 8.92
C LEU A 82 6.83 -7.49 10.13
N ALA A 83 7.34 -6.28 9.90
CA ALA A 83 7.55 -5.26 10.93
C ALA A 83 6.24 -4.61 11.43
N GLY A 84 5.09 -4.97 10.83
CA GLY A 84 3.77 -4.43 11.17
C GLY A 84 3.39 -3.16 10.42
N GLY A 85 4.11 -2.83 9.35
CA GLY A 85 3.84 -1.66 8.53
C GLY A 85 2.79 -1.87 7.42
N HIS A 86 2.28 -0.76 6.89
CA HIS A 86 1.29 -0.71 5.82
C HIS A 86 1.95 -0.53 4.45
N VAL A 87 2.27 -1.64 3.80
CA VAL A 87 2.93 -1.66 2.47
C VAL A 87 2.14 -0.86 1.42
N GLU A 88 0.81 -0.99 1.39
CA GLU A 88 -0.03 -0.29 0.43
C GLU A 88 0.08 1.24 0.56
N ALA A 89 0.00 1.76 1.79
CA ALA A 89 0.11 3.19 2.07
C ALA A 89 1.50 3.75 1.67
N VAL A 90 2.57 3.02 1.99
CA VAL A 90 3.94 3.38 1.61
C VAL A 90 4.11 3.46 0.10
N ILE A 91 3.63 2.45 -0.64
CA ILE A 91 3.74 2.45 -2.10
C ILE A 91 2.91 3.58 -2.73
N LEU A 92 1.69 3.82 -2.24
CA LEU A 92 0.86 4.95 -2.69
C LEU A 92 1.55 6.30 -2.44
N ALA A 93 2.19 6.46 -1.28
CA ALA A 93 2.95 7.66 -0.95
C ALA A 93 4.15 7.85 -1.90
N LEU A 94 4.88 6.78 -2.21
CA LEU A 94 5.99 6.83 -3.18
C LEU A 94 5.50 7.22 -4.58
N ILE A 95 4.39 6.65 -5.05
CA ILE A 95 3.79 7.01 -6.35
C ILE A 95 3.36 8.48 -6.37
N SER A 96 2.79 8.99 -5.27
CA SER A 96 2.38 10.39 -5.16
C SER A 96 3.61 11.33 -5.15
N ALA A 97 4.66 10.94 -4.43
CA ALA A 97 5.91 11.69 -4.33
C ALA A 97 6.62 11.78 -5.69
N ASP A 98 6.74 10.66 -6.40
CA ASP A 98 7.37 10.60 -7.73
C ASP A 98 6.65 11.50 -8.75
N LYS A 99 5.31 11.45 -8.78
CA LYS A 99 4.49 12.33 -9.63
C LYS A 99 4.65 13.82 -9.32
N ALA A 100 4.97 14.15 -8.07
CA ALA A 100 5.22 15.51 -7.63
C ALA A 100 6.72 15.89 -7.64
N ASN A 101 7.57 15.01 -8.19
CA ASN A 101 9.02 15.18 -8.27
C ASN A 101 9.68 15.41 -6.88
N ILE A 102 9.16 14.72 -5.86
CA ILE A 102 9.68 14.70 -4.49
C ILE A 102 10.55 13.45 -4.33
N ASP A 103 11.81 13.63 -3.95
CA ASP A 103 12.73 12.52 -3.66
C ASP A 103 12.37 11.83 -2.34
N LEU A 104 11.60 10.75 -2.44
CA LEU A 104 11.19 9.91 -1.32
C LEU A 104 11.65 8.47 -1.57
N THR A 105 12.53 7.96 -0.71
CA THR A 105 12.96 6.56 -0.77
C THR A 105 12.00 5.65 -0.02
N PHE A 106 11.97 4.38 -0.40
CA PHE A 106 11.15 3.36 0.28
C PHE A 106 11.49 3.26 1.77
N GLU A 107 12.78 3.31 2.13
CA GLU A 107 13.24 3.21 3.51
C GLU A 107 12.76 4.39 4.37
N ARG A 108 12.75 5.61 3.80
CA ARG A 108 12.24 6.80 4.47
C ARG A 108 10.74 6.71 4.67
N ALA A 109 10.00 6.34 3.63
CA ALA A 109 8.55 6.16 3.71
C ALA A 109 8.18 5.07 4.74
N ALA A 110 8.87 3.94 4.71
CA ALA A 110 8.71 2.86 5.69
C ALA A 110 8.99 3.31 7.12
N ALA A 111 10.06 4.09 7.34
CA ALA A 111 10.38 4.61 8.68
C ALA A 111 9.30 5.56 9.22
N ILE A 112 8.69 6.39 8.36
CA ILE A 112 7.59 7.28 8.74
C ILE A 112 6.34 6.47 9.12
N ASP A 113 6.00 5.44 8.34
CA ASP A 113 4.88 4.54 8.62
C ASP A 113 5.07 3.79 9.95
N LEU A 114 6.27 3.23 10.19
CA LEU A 114 6.61 2.55 11.45
C LEU A 114 6.62 3.50 12.66
N ALA A 115 6.84 4.80 12.45
CA ALA A 115 6.72 5.82 13.49
C ALA A 115 5.25 6.16 13.83
N GLY A 116 4.27 5.48 13.20
CA GLY A 116 2.85 5.70 13.42
C GLY A 116 2.36 7.02 12.84
N ARG A 117 2.92 7.44 11.70
CA ARG A 117 2.51 8.64 10.96
C ARG A 117 1.95 8.23 9.61
N ASP A 118 0.95 8.98 9.13
CA ASP A 118 0.41 8.77 7.78
C ASP A 118 1.35 9.36 6.73
N VAL A 119 2.13 8.49 6.10
CA VAL A 119 3.07 8.85 5.03
C VAL A 119 2.35 9.44 3.83
N LEU A 120 1.18 8.89 3.49
CA LEU A 120 0.42 9.29 2.32
C LEU A 120 -0.15 10.70 2.50
N GLU A 121 -0.67 11.02 3.68
CA GLU A 121 -1.12 12.38 4.01
C GLU A 121 0.04 13.38 3.95
N ALA A 122 1.20 13.05 4.52
CA ALA A 122 2.37 13.91 4.53
C ALA A 122 2.85 14.26 3.11
N VAL A 123 2.91 13.27 2.22
CA VAL A 123 3.24 13.51 0.81
C VAL A 123 2.14 14.31 0.13
N ASN A 124 0.87 13.94 0.31
CA ASN A 124 -0.25 14.62 -0.34
C ASN A 124 -0.35 16.10 0.04
N MET A 125 -0.04 16.49 1.27
CA MET A 125 0.00 17.90 1.68
C MET A 125 1.11 18.69 0.94
N SER A 126 2.19 18.02 0.55
CA SER A 126 3.28 18.62 -0.22
C SER A 126 2.88 18.84 -1.69
N VAL A 127 2.09 17.91 -2.26
CA VAL A 127 1.61 17.98 -3.65
C VAL A 127 0.41 18.90 -3.80
N ASN A 128 -0.57 18.75 -2.91
CA ASN A 128 -1.83 19.49 -2.89
C ASN A 128 -1.88 20.35 -1.63
N PRO A 129 -1.39 21.60 -1.69
CA PRO A 129 -1.34 22.45 -0.51
C PRO A 129 -2.75 22.72 0.02
N LYS A 130 -2.88 22.69 1.35
CA LYS A 130 -4.16 22.94 2.01
C LYS A 130 -4.31 24.43 2.27
N VAL A 131 -5.39 25.01 1.75
CA VAL A 131 -5.78 26.38 2.06
C VAL A 131 -6.68 26.36 3.28
N ILE A 132 -6.27 27.07 4.33
CA ILE A 132 -7.00 27.20 5.59
C ILE A 132 -7.44 28.65 5.71
N ASP A 133 -8.75 28.88 5.73
CA ASP A 133 -9.32 30.20 6.00
C ASP A 133 -9.54 30.35 7.51
N THR A 134 -9.05 31.45 8.09
CA THR A 134 -9.32 31.75 9.50
C THR A 134 -10.75 32.23 9.68
N PRO A 135 -11.40 31.98 10.83
CA PRO A 135 -12.64 32.66 11.16
C PRO A 135 -12.44 34.18 11.16
N LEU A 136 -13.52 34.94 11.02
CA LEU A 136 -13.48 36.40 11.14
C LEU A 136 -13.07 36.77 12.56
N ILE A 137 -11.90 37.38 12.72
CA ILE A 137 -11.38 37.83 14.00
C ILE A 137 -11.64 39.34 14.09
N ALA A 138 -12.35 39.77 15.14
CA ALA A 138 -12.55 41.18 15.46
C ALA A 138 -11.69 41.56 16.66
N ALA A 139 -10.85 42.59 16.52
CA ALA A 139 -9.97 43.08 17.58
C ALA A 139 -9.86 44.61 17.52
N VAL A 140 -9.37 45.22 18.60
CA VAL A 140 -9.12 46.67 18.67
C VAL A 140 -7.64 46.93 18.40
N ALA A 141 -7.36 47.80 17.42
CA ALA A 141 -6.01 48.23 17.09
C ALA A 141 -5.42 49.15 18.17
N LYS A 142 -4.10 49.39 18.12
CA LYS A 142 -3.38 50.18 19.14
C LYS A 142 -3.91 51.61 19.28
N ASP A 143 -4.51 52.15 18.23
CA ASP A 143 -5.13 53.47 18.16
C ASP A 143 -6.61 53.50 18.61
N GLY A 144 -7.16 52.36 19.06
CA GLY A 144 -8.52 52.25 19.58
C GLY A 144 -9.58 51.92 18.52
N ILE A 145 -9.19 51.68 17.26
CA ILE A 145 -10.14 51.38 16.18
C ILE A 145 -10.46 49.88 16.14
N GLN A 146 -11.75 49.53 16.08
CA GLN A 146 -12.16 48.14 15.88
C GLN A 146 -11.94 47.71 14.43
N VAL A 147 -11.17 46.64 14.24
CA VAL A 147 -10.86 46.04 12.95
C VAL A 147 -11.34 44.59 12.90
N LYS A 148 -11.78 44.18 11.71
CA LYS A 148 -12.13 42.79 11.39
C LYS A 148 -11.13 42.28 10.36
N ALA A 149 -10.52 41.15 10.62
CA ALA A 149 -9.54 40.54 9.73
C ALA A 149 -9.89 39.07 9.45
N THR A 150 -9.63 38.66 8.22
CA THR A 150 -9.64 37.26 7.78
C THR A 150 -8.33 36.98 7.07
N ALA A 151 -7.69 35.87 7.38
CA ALA A 151 -6.47 35.43 6.72
C ALA A 151 -6.73 34.12 5.99
N ARG A 152 -6.15 34.00 4.79
CA ARG A 152 -6.08 32.76 4.03
C ARG A 152 -4.66 32.25 4.10
N VAL A 153 -4.45 31.14 4.81
CA VAL A 153 -3.12 30.54 4.99
C VAL A 153 -3.00 29.34 4.07
N THR A 154 -1.98 29.33 3.22
CA THR A 154 -1.65 28.17 2.40
C THR A 154 -0.55 27.40 3.11
N VAL A 155 -0.86 26.18 3.58
CA VAL A 155 0.13 25.31 4.22
C VAL A 155 0.77 24.44 3.16
N ARG A 156 2.11 24.52 3.06
CA ARG A 156 2.96 23.67 2.23
C ARG A 156 4.08 23.11 3.11
N ALA A 157 4.39 21.84 2.94
CA ALA A 157 5.54 21.19 3.59
C ALA A 157 6.83 21.40 2.80
#